data_AF-A0A9N9AXM6-F1
#
_entry.id   AF-A0A9N9AXM6-F1
#
_cell.length_a   1.000
_cell.length_b   1.000
_cell.length_c   1.000
_cell.angle_alpha   90.00
_cell.angle_beta   90.00
_cell.angle_gamma   90.00
#
_symmetry.space_group_name_H-M   'P 1'
#
loop_
_entity.id
_entity.type
_entity.pdbx_description
1 polymer ?
#
loop_
_entity_poly.entity_id
_entity_poly.type
_entity_poly.pdbx_seq_one_letter_code
_entity_poly.pdbx_strand_id
1 'polypeptide(L)'
;MASHFCTELSNDIGKLYGNKFNSDVIIHGLIPFIRFYQISAKDFQKEITTFKYLLSEELFQNVSNHHQNFRNSQNIQTLDYYDIDNDLIDHVKTNESFLFLFDNDSNKNKIARVDNSYSSHAISYINSKGPCFGYGWDLVIYDNTIEICFTYNYFDSAGFLDNNNIQELEDYEVFKVLNI
;
A
#
# COMPACT_ATOMS: atom_id res chain seq x y z
N MET A 1 -20.82 -9.10 -8.44
CA MET A 1 -19.95 -8.19 -7.66
C MET A 1 -18.85 -7.63 -8.56
N ALA A 2 -17.99 -8.46 -9.17
CA ALA A 2 -17.03 -8.02 -10.19
C ALA A 2 -17.66 -7.33 -11.42
N SER A 3 -18.82 -7.80 -11.89
CA SER A 3 -19.51 -7.13 -13.02
C SER A 3 -20.02 -5.72 -12.68
N HIS A 4 -20.39 -5.48 -11.42
CA HIS A 4 -20.87 -4.16 -10.98
C HIS A 4 -19.70 -3.18 -10.88
N PHE A 5 -18.58 -3.62 -10.29
CA PHE A 5 -17.35 -2.84 -10.21
C PHE A 5 -16.82 -2.43 -11.59
N CYS A 6 -16.76 -3.35 -12.56
CA CYS A 6 -16.34 -3.00 -13.92
C CYS A 6 -17.30 -2.04 -14.62
N THR A 7 -18.60 -2.13 -14.33
CA THR A 7 -19.61 -1.25 -14.95
C THR A 7 -19.51 0.17 -14.38
N GLU A 8 -19.33 0.30 -13.06
CA GLU A 8 -19.15 1.60 -12.39
C GLU A 8 -17.83 2.26 -12.82
N LEU A 9 -16.74 1.50 -12.82
CA LEU A 9 -15.42 1.98 -13.27
C LEU A 9 -15.43 2.41 -14.74
N SER A 10 -16.08 1.64 -15.61
CA SER A 10 -16.25 1.99 -17.03
C SER A 10 -17.08 3.26 -17.21
N ASN A 11 -18.12 3.46 -16.38
CA ASN A 11 -18.97 4.64 -16.44
C ASN A 11 -18.22 5.89 -15.98
N ASP A 12 -17.44 5.81 -14.92
CA ASP A 12 -16.69 6.96 -14.39
C ASP A 12 -15.52 7.35 -15.31
N ILE A 13 -14.84 6.38 -15.91
CA ILE A 13 -13.83 6.65 -16.93
C ILE A 13 -14.47 7.20 -18.22
N GLY A 14 -15.64 6.69 -18.61
CA GLY A 14 -16.41 7.20 -19.75
C GLY A 14 -16.85 8.66 -19.56
N LYS A 15 -17.15 9.08 -18.33
CA LYS A 15 -17.42 10.48 -17.98
C LYS A 15 -16.16 11.35 -18.05
N LEU A 16 -15.01 10.85 -17.59
CA LEU A 16 -13.75 11.60 -17.54
C LEU A 16 -13.12 11.83 -18.92
N TYR A 17 -13.25 10.87 -19.84
CA TYR A 17 -12.49 10.89 -21.10
C TYR A 17 -13.38 10.88 -22.37
N GLY A 18 -14.70 10.84 -22.22
CA GLY A 18 -15.65 10.75 -23.32
C GLY A 18 -15.62 9.37 -24.01
N ASN A 19 -16.68 9.05 -24.78
CA ASN A 19 -16.91 7.77 -25.48
C ASN A 19 -15.88 7.43 -26.59
N LYS A 20 -14.62 7.84 -26.48
CA LYS A 20 -13.62 7.82 -27.54
C LYS A 20 -12.49 6.81 -27.35
N PHE A 21 -12.47 6.05 -26.26
CA PHE A 21 -11.35 5.15 -25.95
C PHE A 21 -11.76 3.68 -26.03
N ASN A 22 -10.87 2.90 -26.65
CA ASN A 22 -10.95 1.44 -26.71
C ASN A 22 -10.83 0.89 -25.27
N SER A 23 -11.76 0.01 -24.87
CA SER A 23 -11.79 -0.62 -23.55
C SER A 23 -10.46 -1.29 -23.18
N ASP A 24 -9.75 -1.84 -24.17
CA ASP A 24 -8.45 -2.49 -23.96
C ASP A 24 -7.38 -1.46 -23.54
N VAL A 25 -7.38 -0.27 -24.15
CA VAL A 25 -6.43 0.81 -23.83
C VAL A 25 -6.70 1.36 -22.43
N ILE A 26 -7.97 1.49 -22.05
CA ILE A 26 -8.36 1.92 -20.70
C ILE A 26 -7.88 0.90 -19.68
N ILE A 27 -8.23 -0.38 -19.86
CA ILE A 27 -7.89 -1.43 -18.90
C ILE A 27 -6.37 -1.56 -18.77
N HIS A 28 -5.62 -1.55 -19.87
CA HIS A 28 -4.16 -1.57 -19.82
C HIS A 28 -3.56 -0.34 -19.12
N GLY A 29 -4.17 0.84 -19.29
CA GLY A 29 -3.78 2.06 -18.57
C GLY A 29 -4.02 1.99 -17.06
N LEU A 30 -4.93 1.13 -16.60
CA LEU A 30 -5.25 0.97 -15.18
C LEU A 30 -4.37 -0.05 -14.46
N ILE A 31 -3.74 -0.98 -15.20
CA ILE A 31 -2.89 -2.03 -14.63
C ILE A 31 -1.81 -1.50 -13.68
N PRO A 32 -1.08 -0.41 -13.98
CA PRO A 32 -0.06 0.14 -13.06
C PRO A 32 -0.60 0.61 -11.71
N PHE A 33 -1.90 0.87 -11.61
CA PHE A 33 -2.56 1.35 -10.40
C PHE A 33 -3.13 0.22 -9.54
N ILE A 34 -3.18 -1.02 -10.06
CA ILE A 34 -3.62 -2.19 -9.31
C ILE A 34 -2.48 -2.64 -8.39
N ARG A 35 -2.74 -2.66 -7.08
CA ARG A 35 -1.76 -3.05 -6.06
C ARG A 35 -1.71 -4.57 -5.89
N PHE A 36 -1.27 -5.26 -6.93
CA PHE A 36 -1.25 -6.74 -6.97
C PHE A 36 -0.54 -7.42 -5.79
N TYR A 37 0.47 -6.76 -5.23
CA TYR A 37 1.26 -7.25 -4.10
C TYR A 37 0.54 -7.12 -2.74
N GLN A 38 -0.53 -6.32 -2.67
CA GLN A 38 -1.33 -6.12 -1.46
C GLN A 38 -2.61 -6.97 -1.45
N ILE A 39 -2.96 -7.59 -2.57
CA ILE A 39 -4.09 -8.52 -2.65
C ILE A 39 -3.68 -9.81 -1.93
N SER A 40 -4.54 -10.38 -1.08
CA SER A 40 -4.23 -11.65 -0.42
C SER A 40 -3.95 -12.74 -1.47
N ALA A 41 -3.04 -13.69 -1.21
CA ALA A 41 -2.74 -14.77 -2.17
C ALA A 41 -4.00 -15.56 -2.58
N LYS A 42 -4.97 -15.67 -1.67
CA LYS A 42 -6.27 -16.33 -1.89
C LYS A 42 -7.15 -15.53 -2.87
N ASP A 43 -7.29 -14.23 -2.65
CA ASP A 43 -8.10 -13.37 -3.52
C ASP A 43 -7.41 -13.16 -4.86
N PHE A 44 -6.08 -13.00 -4.84
CA PHE A 44 -5.26 -12.95 -6.04
C PHE A 44 -5.46 -14.19 -6.91
N GLN A 45 -5.41 -15.39 -6.34
CA GLN A 45 -5.62 -16.64 -7.09
C GLN A 45 -7.03 -16.72 -7.72
N LYS A 46 -8.03 -16.15 -7.06
CA LYS A 46 -9.42 -16.13 -7.54
C LYS A 46 -9.63 -15.10 -8.66
N GLU A 47 -9.01 -13.93 -8.54
CA GLU A 47 -9.18 -12.83 -9.48
C GLU A 47 -8.25 -12.96 -10.70
N ILE A 48 -7.03 -13.52 -10.53
CA ILE A 48 -6.06 -13.61 -11.62
C ILE A 48 -6.53 -14.46 -12.80
N THR A 49 -7.37 -15.47 -12.57
CA THR A 49 -7.99 -16.23 -13.67
C THR A 49 -8.85 -15.35 -14.58
N THR A 50 -9.43 -14.29 -14.04
CA THR A 50 -10.24 -13.32 -14.77
C THR A 50 -9.37 -12.34 -15.56
N PHE A 51 -8.22 -11.94 -15.00
CA PHE A 51 -7.37 -10.87 -15.56
C PHE A 51 -6.11 -11.38 -16.27
N LYS A 52 -5.90 -12.70 -16.37
CA LYS A 52 -4.70 -13.31 -16.96
C LYS A 52 -4.36 -12.76 -18.34
N TYR A 53 -5.37 -12.58 -19.19
CA TYR A 53 -5.19 -12.09 -20.57
C TYR A 53 -4.91 -10.59 -20.67
N LEU A 54 -5.11 -9.85 -19.59
CA LEU A 54 -4.90 -8.39 -19.53
C LEU A 54 -3.50 -8.04 -19.02
N LEU A 55 -2.85 -8.94 -18.28
CA LEU A 55 -1.49 -8.75 -17.78
C LEU A 55 -0.46 -9.16 -18.83
N SER A 56 0.67 -8.44 -18.88
CA SER A 56 1.83 -8.97 -19.61
C SER A 56 2.31 -10.26 -18.93
N GLU A 57 2.86 -11.19 -19.71
CA GLU A 57 3.37 -12.46 -19.18
C GLU A 57 4.40 -12.20 -18.07
N GLU A 58 5.28 -11.21 -18.25
CA GLU A 58 6.27 -10.82 -17.24
C GLU A 58 5.62 -10.35 -15.93
N LEU A 59 4.64 -9.44 -16.00
CA LEU A 59 3.94 -8.94 -14.81
C LEU A 59 3.18 -10.07 -14.12
N PHE A 60 2.49 -10.90 -14.89
CA PHE A 60 1.76 -12.07 -14.38
C PHE A 60 2.71 -13.01 -13.62
N GLN A 61 3.87 -13.33 -14.20
CA GLN A 61 4.85 -14.21 -13.57
C GLN A 61 5.46 -13.58 -12.32
N ASN A 62 5.83 -12.29 -12.36
CA ASN A 62 6.39 -11.59 -11.21
C ASN A 62 5.42 -11.56 -10.02
N VAL A 63 4.14 -11.25 -10.29
CA VAL A 63 3.11 -11.22 -9.26
C VAL A 63 2.76 -12.63 -8.79
N SER A 64 2.66 -13.61 -9.70
CA SER A 64 2.41 -15.01 -9.34
C SER A 64 3.53 -15.60 -8.49
N ASN A 65 4.79 -15.30 -8.82
CA ASN A 65 5.95 -15.73 -8.05
C ASN A 65 5.97 -15.09 -6.67
N HIS A 66 5.58 -13.81 -6.54
CA HIS A 66 5.43 -13.19 -5.22
C HIS A 66 4.42 -13.95 -4.35
N HIS A 67 3.23 -14.23 -4.88
CA HIS A 67 2.18 -14.96 -4.13
C HIS A 67 2.52 -16.43 -3.87
N GLN A 68 3.26 -17.09 -4.77
CA GLN A 68 3.76 -18.45 -4.56
C GLN A 68 4.91 -18.49 -3.55
N ASN A 69 5.85 -17.57 -3.63
CA ASN A 69 6.95 -17.47 -2.68
C ASN A 69 6.43 -17.11 -1.30
N PHE A 70 5.41 -16.25 -1.21
CA PHE A 70 4.69 -15.99 0.03
C PHE A 70 4.02 -17.27 0.57
N ARG A 71 3.34 -18.04 -0.28
CA ARG A 71 2.78 -19.33 0.12
C ARG A 71 3.84 -20.37 0.54
N ASN A 72 5.03 -20.32 -0.05
CA ASN A 72 6.14 -21.22 0.25
C ASN A 72 6.95 -20.75 1.47
N SER A 73 7.07 -19.45 1.71
CA SER A 73 7.67 -18.88 2.92
C SER A 73 6.78 -19.13 4.12
N GLN A 74 5.45 -19.17 3.97
CA GLN A 74 4.55 -19.69 5.01
C GLN A 74 4.81 -21.18 5.36
N ASN A 75 5.58 -21.92 4.55
CA ASN A 75 6.01 -23.30 4.84
C ASN A 75 7.47 -23.42 5.33
N ILE A 76 8.24 -22.32 5.35
CA ILE A 76 9.60 -22.26 5.90
C ILE A 76 9.51 -21.29 7.06
N GLN A 77 9.65 -21.74 8.32
CA GLN A 77 9.63 -20.89 9.52
C GLN A 77 10.50 -19.62 9.37
N THR A 78 9.94 -18.58 8.76
CA THR A 78 10.21 -17.19 9.08
C THR A 78 9.50 -16.94 10.40
N LEU A 79 10.13 -16.20 11.32
CA LEU A 79 9.40 -15.68 12.46
C LEU A 79 8.34 -14.75 11.88
N ASP A 80 7.15 -15.28 11.58
CA ASP A 80 5.98 -14.49 11.25
C ASP A 80 5.74 -13.58 12.46
N TYR A 81 6.11 -12.32 12.32
CA TYR A 81 5.80 -11.31 13.33
C TYR A 81 4.34 -10.95 13.11
N TYR A 82 3.50 -11.48 13.99
CA TYR A 82 2.08 -11.18 13.99
C TYR A 82 1.84 -9.89 14.76
N ASP A 83 0.96 -9.05 14.24
CA ASP A 83 0.48 -7.92 15.01
C ASP A 83 -0.47 -8.36 16.13
N ILE A 84 -0.90 -7.40 16.96
CA ILE A 84 -1.91 -7.59 18.01
C ILE A 84 -3.20 -8.20 17.43
N ASP A 85 -3.52 -7.89 16.17
CA ASP A 85 -4.69 -8.40 15.45
C ASP A 85 -4.45 -9.78 14.78
N ASN A 86 -3.29 -10.42 15.00
CA ASN A 86 -2.83 -11.65 14.32
C ASN A 86 -2.68 -11.49 12.81
N ASP A 87 -2.39 -10.28 12.37
CA ASP A 87 -2.09 -9.98 10.99
C ASP A 87 -0.63 -10.31 10.66
N LEU A 88 -0.41 -10.86 9.47
CA LEU A 88 0.93 -11.12 9.00
C LEU A 88 1.59 -9.79 8.63
N ILE A 89 2.75 -9.53 9.21
CA ILE A 89 3.55 -8.34 8.91
C ILE A 89 4.82 -8.74 8.15
N ASP A 90 5.01 -8.14 6.98
CA ASP A 90 6.30 -8.12 6.28
C ASP A 90 6.93 -6.72 6.38
N HIS A 91 8.25 -6.64 6.38
CA HIS A 91 8.98 -5.40 6.62
C HIS A 91 9.99 -5.12 5.52
N VAL A 92 10.02 -3.87 5.04
CA VAL A 92 11.03 -3.40 4.10
C VAL A 92 12.09 -2.62 4.85
N LYS A 93 13.34 -3.06 4.65
CA LYS A 93 14.51 -2.33 5.11
C LYS A 93 14.82 -1.14 4.21
N THR A 94 14.93 0.06 4.78
CA THR A 94 15.47 1.23 4.09
C THR A 94 15.94 2.31 5.09
N ASN A 95 16.97 3.07 4.71
CA ASN A 95 17.43 4.27 5.43
C ASN A 95 16.98 5.56 4.74
N GLU A 96 16.38 5.46 3.57
CA GLU A 96 16.07 6.60 2.70
C GLU A 96 14.62 7.07 2.85
N SER A 97 13.79 6.31 3.58
CA SER A 97 12.41 6.70 3.83
C SER A 97 12.32 7.85 4.84
N PHE A 98 11.31 8.68 4.64
CA PHE A 98 10.98 9.77 5.54
C PHE A 98 9.47 9.99 5.54
N LEU A 99 8.97 10.51 6.64
CA LEU A 99 7.62 11.05 6.78
C LEU A 99 7.71 12.57 6.82
N PHE A 100 6.66 13.25 6.37
CA PHE A 100 6.57 14.69 6.48
C PHE A 100 5.14 15.13 6.79
N LEU A 101 5.01 16.27 7.44
CA LEU A 101 3.76 16.94 7.71
C LEU A 101 3.83 18.35 7.15
N PHE A 102 2.80 18.74 6.39
CA PHE A 102 2.52 20.12 6.05
C PHE A 102 1.35 20.62 6.90
N ASP A 103 1.55 21.77 7.54
CA ASP A 103 0.51 22.48 8.28
C ASP A 103 0.20 23.80 7.55
N ASN A 104 -0.99 24.34 7.79
CA ASN A 104 -1.37 25.67 7.30
C ASN A 104 -0.41 26.77 7.81
N ASP A 105 0.15 26.58 9.01
CA ASP A 105 1.29 27.36 9.50
C ASP A 105 2.60 26.67 9.11
N SER A 106 3.29 27.23 8.12
CA SER A 106 4.56 26.70 7.61
C SER A 106 5.64 26.50 8.68
N ASN A 107 5.58 27.20 9.82
CA ASN A 107 6.53 27.02 10.92
C ASN A 107 6.33 25.70 11.67
N LYS A 108 5.20 25.02 11.44
CA LYS A 108 4.87 23.71 12.00
C LYS A 108 5.09 22.56 11.01
N ASN A 109 5.58 22.85 9.81
CA ASN A 109 5.99 21.80 8.88
C ASN A 109 7.11 20.97 9.52
N LYS A 110 7.02 19.64 9.39
CA LYS A 110 7.98 18.73 10.00
C LYS A 110 8.41 17.66 9.02
N ILE A 111 9.60 17.11 9.26
CA ILE A 111 10.14 15.94 8.58
C ILE A 111 10.67 14.99 9.63
N ALA A 112 10.40 13.70 9.45
CA ALA A 112 10.90 12.62 10.28
C ALA A 112 11.60 11.61 9.40
N ARG A 113 12.87 11.34 9.70
CA ARG A 113 13.67 10.34 8.96
C ARG A 113 13.68 9.04 9.74
N VAL A 114 13.81 7.95 9.01
CA VAL A 114 14.01 6.65 9.65
C VAL A 114 15.32 6.65 10.44
N ASP A 115 15.28 6.16 11.67
CA ASP A 115 16.46 5.90 12.47
C ASP A 115 17.21 4.69 11.88
N ASN A 116 18.48 4.90 11.54
CA ASN A 116 19.32 3.87 10.93
C ASN A 116 19.36 2.56 11.75
N SER A 117 19.26 2.65 13.07
CA SER A 117 19.26 1.51 14.01
C SER A 117 18.00 0.66 13.90
N TYR A 118 16.89 1.26 13.44
CA TYR A 118 15.58 0.61 13.30
C TYR A 118 15.14 0.49 11.83
N SER A 119 16.04 0.73 10.89
CA SER A 119 15.77 0.74 9.45
C SER A 119 15.27 -0.57 8.87
N SER A 120 15.46 -1.71 9.53
CA SER A 120 14.97 -3.01 9.06
C SER A 120 13.45 -3.14 9.07
N HIS A 121 12.76 -2.23 9.77
CA HIS A 121 11.30 -2.17 9.88
C HIS A 121 10.80 -0.79 9.46
N ALA A 122 11.42 -0.18 8.44
CA ALA A 122 11.10 1.19 8.05
C ALA A 122 9.72 1.32 7.41
N ILE A 123 9.30 0.32 6.63
CA ILE A 123 7.98 0.23 5.99
C ILE A 123 7.43 -1.15 6.31
N SER A 124 6.15 -1.23 6.62
CA SER A 124 5.46 -2.48 6.93
C SER A 124 4.34 -2.75 5.94
N TYR A 125 4.20 -4.01 5.56
CA TYR A 125 3.08 -4.54 4.80
C TYR A 125 2.26 -5.42 5.74
N ILE A 126 1.15 -4.87 6.21
CA ILE A 126 0.17 -5.57 7.04
C ILE A 126 -1.03 -5.88 6.15
N ASN A 127 -1.40 -7.16 6.06
CA ASN A 127 -2.45 -7.64 5.17
C ASN A 127 -3.84 -7.01 5.38
N SER A 128 -4.14 -6.51 6.59
CA SER A 128 -5.41 -5.87 6.93
C SER A 128 -5.38 -4.34 6.86
N LYS A 129 -4.21 -3.74 6.63
CA LYS A 129 -4.01 -2.28 6.70
C LYS A 129 -3.58 -1.73 5.33
N GLY A 130 -3.67 -0.42 5.20
CA GLY A 130 -3.13 0.34 4.07
C GLY A 130 -1.60 0.52 4.18
N PRO A 131 -1.05 1.65 3.70
CA PRO A 131 0.35 1.98 3.93
C PRO A 131 0.69 2.06 5.42
N CYS A 132 1.77 1.39 5.83
CA CYS A 132 2.27 1.41 7.20
C CYS A 132 3.76 1.72 7.23
N PHE A 133 4.17 2.57 8.18
CA PHE A 133 5.56 2.95 8.40
C PHE A 133 6.00 2.59 9.81
N GLY A 134 7.29 2.29 9.95
CA GLY A 134 7.85 1.74 11.17
C GLY A 134 7.43 0.29 11.38
N TYR A 135 7.43 -0.18 12.63
CA TYR A 135 6.93 -1.50 13.05
C TYR A 135 5.43 -1.75 12.78
N GLY A 136 4.78 -0.93 11.96
CA GLY A 136 3.35 -0.97 11.70
C GLY A 136 2.58 0.15 12.41
N TRP A 137 3.24 0.92 13.26
CA TRP A 137 2.57 1.77 14.24
C TRP A 137 3.11 3.22 14.33
N ASP A 138 4.16 3.55 13.55
CA ASP A 138 4.69 4.91 13.52
C ASP A 138 3.86 5.85 12.65
N LEU A 139 3.27 5.30 11.59
CA LEU A 139 2.18 5.89 10.83
C LEU A 139 1.43 4.74 10.18
N VAL A 140 0.15 4.61 10.49
CA VAL A 140 -0.70 3.54 9.97
C VAL A 140 -1.95 4.13 9.35
N ILE A 141 -2.33 3.60 8.19
CA ILE A 141 -3.60 3.94 7.53
C ILE A 141 -4.44 2.67 7.48
N TYR A 142 -5.68 2.73 7.98
CA TYR A 142 -6.64 1.62 7.91
C TYR A 142 -8.06 2.14 8.16
N ASP A 143 -9.08 1.42 7.66
CA ASP A 143 -10.50 1.75 7.91
C ASP A 143 -10.89 3.22 7.68
N ASN A 144 -10.34 3.85 6.63
CA ASN A 144 -10.50 5.29 6.34
C ASN A 144 -10.01 6.21 7.47
N THR A 145 -9.00 5.77 8.21
CA THR A 145 -8.38 6.52 9.29
C THR A 145 -6.86 6.51 9.15
N ILE A 146 -6.24 7.50 9.79
CA ILE A 146 -4.79 7.62 9.92
C ILE A 146 -4.44 7.83 11.38
N GLU A 147 -3.39 7.13 11.84
CA GLU A 147 -2.96 7.16 13.23
C GLU A 147 -1.44 7.13 13.36
N ILE A 148 -0.96 7.77 14.43
CA ILE A 148 0.39 7.63 14.97
C ILE A 148 0.26 7.12 16.41
N CYS A 149 0.68 5.87 16.65
CA CYS A 149 0.58 5.23 17.96
C CYS A 149 1.92 5.29 18.70
N PHE A 150 3.00 4.94 18.00
CA PHE A 150 4.37 4.93 18.51
C PHE A 150 5.28 5.72 17.58
N THR A 151 6.54 5.94 17.99
CA THR A 151 7.53 6.66 17.17
C THR A 151 8.90 6.04 17.38
N TYR A 152 9.08 4.79 16.95
CA TYR A 152 10.34 4.04 17.16
C TYR A 152 11.28 4.14 15.97
N ASN A 153 10.75 4.04 14.77
CA ASN A 153 11.52 4.09 13.53
C ASN A 153 11.64 5.52 13.04
N TYR A 154 10.63 6.36 13.29
CA TYR A 154 10.58 7.76 12.90
C TYR A 154 10.37 8.63 14.15
N PHE A 155 11.34 8.70 15.06
CA PHE A 155 11.21 9.43 16.34
C PHE A 155 10.66 10.86 16.20
N ASP A 156 11.10 11.58 15.16
CA ASP A 156 10.70 12.96 14.91
C ASP A 156 9.25 13.09 14.39
N SER A 157 8.54 11.98 14.12
CA SER A 157 7.11 12.00 13.76
C SER A 157 6.21 12.28 14.97
N ALA A 158 6.79 12.35 16.18
CA ALA A 158 6.06 12.69 17.39
C ALA A 158 5.35 14.04 17.25
N GLY A 159 4.03 14.02 17.44
CA GLY A 159 3.18 15.20 17.27
C GLY A 159 3.05 15.67 15.82
N PHE A 160 3.17 14.77 14.84
CA PHE A 160 2.67 15.01 13.49
C PHE A 160 1.13 15.02 13.49
N LEU A 161 0.56 14.02 14.15
CA LEU A 161 -0.85 13.95 14.48
C LEU A 161 -1.00 14.05 16.01
N ASP A 162 -2.21 14.31 16.49
CA ASP A 162 -2.50 14.17 17.91
C ASP A 162 -2.25 12.71 18.31
N ASN A 163 -1.14 12.47 19.01
CA ASN A 163 -0.70 11.12 19.37
C ASN A 163 -1.84 10.33 20.05
N ASN A 164 -2.11 9.11 19.59
CA ASN A 164 -3.18 8.22 20.07
C ASN A 164 -4.62 8.71 19.78
N ASN A 165 -4.79 9.71 18.92
CA ASN A 165 -6.10 10.03 18.35
C ASN A 165 -6.12 9.59 16.90
N ILE A 166 -7.02 8.64 16.64
CA ILE A 166 -7.39 8.22 15.28
C ILE A 166 -8.03 9.42 14.58
N GLN A 167 -7.52 9.78 13.40
CA GLN A 167 -8.10 10.84 12.57
C GLN A 167 -8.78 10.24 11.34
N GLU A 168 -9.87 10.86 10.90
CA GLU A 168 -10.53 10.49 9.65
C GLU A 168 -9.63 10.87 8.46
N LEU A 169 -9.42 9.93 7.55
CA LEU A 169 -8.67 10.13 6.33
C LEU A 169 -9.64 10.43 5.20
N GLU A 170 -9.63 11.66 4.70
CA GLU A 170 -10.50 12.08 3.60
C GLU A 170 -10.08 11.45 2.26
N ASP A 171 -8.78 11.44 1.96
CA ASP A 171 -8.22 10.92 0.72
C ASP A 171 -6.74 10.54 0.89
N TYR A 172 -6.20 9.70 0.00
CA TYR A 172 -4.77 9.43 -0.09
C TYR A 172 -4.32 9.09 -1.51
N GLU A 173 -3.20 9.68 -1.91
CA GLU A 173 -2.63 9.52 -3.24
C GLU A 173 -1.24 8.87 -3.16
N VAL A 174 -0.89 8.08 -4.17
CA VAL A 174 0.42 7.41 -4.26
C VAL A 174 1.09 7.81 -5.56
N PHE A 175 2.28 8.38 -5.45
CA PHE A 175 3.06 8.87 -6.58
C PHE A 175 4.34 8.06 -6.76
N LYS A 176 4.69 7.78 -8.03
CA LYS A 176 5.98 7.21 -8.41
C LYS A 176 6.74 8.22 -9.26
N VAL A 177 7.93 8.61 -8.80
CA VAL A 177 8.85 9.45 -9.58
C VAL A 177 9.57 8.56 -10.60
N LEU A 178 9.54 8.96 -11.87
CA LEU A 178 10.29 8.31 -12.93
C LEU A 178 11.52 9.17 -13.22
N ASN A 179 12.71 8.59 -13.08
CA ASN A 179 13.93 9.23 -13.57
C ASN A 179 13.95 9.08 -15.09
N ILE A 180 13.91 10.21 -15.78
CA ILE A 180 13.99 10.32 -17.25
C ILE A 180 15.46 10.50 -17.64
#